data_AF-A0A3C2B1P1-F1
#
_entry.id   AF-A0A3C2B1P1-F1
#
_cell.length_a   1.000
_cell.length_b   1.000
_cell.length_c   1.000
_cell.angle_alpha   90.00
_cell.angle_beta   90.00
_cell.angle_gamma   90.00
#
_symmetry.space_group_name_H-M   'P 1'
#
loop_
_entity.id
_entity.type
_entity.pdbx_description
1 polymer ?
#
loop_
_entity_poly.entity_id
_entity_poly.type
_entity_poly.pdbx_seq_one_letter_code
_entity_poly.pdbx_strand_id
1 'polypeptide(L)'
;ASAHSLASSAVTIELSEHGMTGDIALAVGSLDQAFDEAHRSDALTADAYAAQVTAYLDEHLTITGAGGTEWPEQYTDFDRQTVEGIETIRVGLTVDVAGDDPSEFTIAYDAIIEAVPGHEAVLVLVDATNSASTPGVFTDDEPTITIGDGSADVAISDMAWFGFHHVLDGADHLLFLLTLLLPAPLMAAAGRWRRGPGVSAAARKVLHVVTAFTVGHSLTLVATSLGWISVPSRPIEIMIAVSVGVSAIHAIRPLVRGGETLIAAGFGLVHGMAFAGILHDLGLNGKTSRIALFAFNVGIELAQVAVTACIFPSLYVMSTGRSYLWVRIGGAVISLATSLGWLADRTGLTTNPLAGVESIVIAQPWTVVGAIATFAGLMWLVDRRLDGLMTPRKVRQFESGDLPM
;
A
#
# COMPACT_ATOMS: atom_id res chain seq x y z
N ALA A 1 7.57 9.68 5.35
CA ALA A 1 6.70 8.51 5.14
C ALA A 1 7.58 7.42 4.55
N SER A 2 7.63 6.24 5.18
CA SER A 2 8.31 5.10 4.55
C SER A 2 7.50 4.64 3.32
N ALA A 3 8.14 3.98 2.35
CA ALA A 3 7.54 3.53 1.08
C ALA A 3 6.57 2.35 1.29
N HIS A 4 6.60 1.76 2.48
CA HIS A 4 5.67 0.73 2.88
C HIS A 4 5.11 1.10 4.26
N SER A 5 3.79 0.96 4.40
CA SER A 5 3.14 0.79 5.69
C SER A 5 3.69 -0.51 6.29
N LEU A 6 4.86 -0.41 6.91
CA LEU A 6 5.47 -1.41 7.79
C LEU A 6 5.06 -1.12 9.23
N ALA A 7 3.92 -0.45 9.43
CA ALA A 7 3.35 -0.35 10.76
C ALA A 7 2.88 -1.73 11.21
N SER A 8 2.45 -2.62 10.30
CA SER A 8 1.90 -3.93 10.63
C SER A 8 2.86 -4.81 11.45
N SER A 9 2.28 -5.54 12.40
CA SER A 9 3.01 -6.51 13.22
C SER A 9 3.03 -7.89 12.57
N ALA A 10 3.97 -8.73 12.98
CA ALA A 10 3.96 -10.15 12.66
C ALA A 10 4.01 -10.96 13.95
N VAL A 11 3.17 -11.99 14.03
CA VAL A 11 3.22 -13.01 15.08
C VAL A 11 3.55 -14.33 14.41
N THR A 12 4.76 -14.83 14.62
CA THR A 12 5.20 -16.13 14.10
C THR A 12 5.11 -17.16 15.20
N ILE A 13 4.43 -18.26 14.93
CA ILE A 13 4.29 -19.42 15.81
C ILE A 13 4.88 -20.65 15.12
N GLU A 14 5.85 -21.27 15.75
CA GLU A 14 6.48 -22.51 15.36
C GLU A 14 6.00 -23.65 16.26
N LEU A 15 5.35 -24.64 15.64
CA LEU A 15 4.84 -25.82 16.34
C LEU A 15 5.93 -26.89 16.40
N SER A 16 6.20 -27.38 17.61
CA SER A 16 7.07 -28.54 17.84
C SER A 16 6.30 -29.68 18.51
N GLU A 17 6.87 -30.88 18.54
CA GLU A 17 6.26 -32.04 19.21
C GLU A 17 6.04 -31.85 20.73
N HIS A 18 6.72 -30.90 21.38
CA HIS A 18 6.77 -30.76 22.84
C HIS A 18 6.42 -29.36 23.34
N GLY A 19 6.02 -28.45 22.46
CA GLY A 19 5.76 -27.06 22.82
C GLY A 19 5.63 -26.15 21.63
N MET A 20 5.41 -24.87 21.91
CA MET A 20 5.19 -23.83 20.93
C MET A 20 6.21 -22.71 21.18
N THR A 21 6.93 -22.32 20.13
CA THR A 21 7.88 -21.20 20.15
C THR A 21 7.52 -20.22 19.06
N GLY A 22 8.16 -19.05 19.03
CA GLY A 22 7.82 -18.05 18.03
C GLY A 22 8.59 -16.76 18.18
N ASP A 23 8.22 -15.79 17.36
CA ASP A 23 8.69 -14.42 17.48
C ASP A 23 7.56 -13.43 17.14
N ILE A 24 7.60 -12.27 17.81
CA ILE A 24 6.68 -11.16 17.57
C ILE A 24 7.52 -9.99 17.07
N ALA A 25 7.25 -9.53 15.85
CA ALA A 25 7.90 -8.37 15.26
C ALA A 25 6.98 -7.15 15.35
N LEU A 26 7.45 -6.10 16.03
CA LEU A 26 6.69 -4.89 16.33
C LEU A 26 7.47 -3.66 15.87
N ALA A 27 6.85 -2.80 15.07
CA ALA A 27 7.44 -1.51 14.72
C ALA A 27 7.51 -0.61 15.97
N VAL A 28 8.70 -0.14 16.32
CA VAL A 28 8.95 0.69 17.53
C VAL A 28 8.13 1.97 17.48
N GLY A 29 8.00 2.59 16.30
CA GLY A 29 7.18 3.79 16.13
C GLY A 29 5.68 3.56 16.35
N SER A 30 5.19 2.34 16.13
CA SER A 30 3.78 1.99 16.41
C SER A 30 3.60 1.63 17.89
N LEU A 31 4.55 0.92 18.50
CA LEU A 31 4.60 0.72 19.95
C LEU A 31 4.62 2.04 20.73
N ASP A 32 5.43 3.00 20.31
CA ASP A 32 5.52 4.30 20.96
C ASP A 32 4.25 5.15 20.82
N GLN A 33 3.37 4.83 19.86
CA GLN A 33 2.02 5.41 19.78
C GLN A 33 1.04 4.73 20.75
N ALA A 34 1.24 3.44 21.02
CA ALA A 34 0.49 2.71 22.04
C ALA A 34 0.91 3.07 23.47
N PHE A 35 2.15 3.56 23.65
CA PHE A 35 2.67 3.97 24.96
C PHE A 35 2.49 5.46 25.25
N ASP A 36 2.30 5.77 26.53
CA ASP A 36 2.43 7.12 27.07
C ASP A 36 3.85 7.66 26.88
N GLU A 37 4.01 8.98 26.83
CA GLU A 37 5.31 9.65 26.55
C GLU A 37 6.44 9.19 27.48
N ALA A 38 6.14 8.83 28.73
CA ALA A 38 7.14 8.38 29.71
C ALA A 38 7.66 6.95 29.46
N HIS A 39 6.98 6.17 28.62
CA HIS A 39 7.26 4.75 28.38
C HIS A 39 7.71 4.46 26.94
N ARG A 40 7.96 5.51 26.16
CA ARG A 40 8.46 5.40 24.79
C ARG A 40 9.91 4.93 24.71
N SER A 41 10.28 4.46 23.53
CA SER A 41 11.59 3.88 23.22
C SER A 41 12.78 4.82 23.45
N ASP A 42 12.55 6.13 23.39
CA ASP A 42 13.52 7.20 23.62
C ASP A 42 13.61 7.63 25.11
N ALA A 43 12.57 7.34 25.89
CA ALA A 43 12.49 7.68 27.31
C ALA A 43 13.09 6.59 28.23
N LEU A 44 13.14 5.35 27.77
CA LEU A 44 13.56 4.19 28.57
C LEU A 44 14.92 3.62 28.14
N THR A 45 15.66 3.07 29.11
CA THR A 45 16.80 2.17 28.81
C THR A 45 16.32 0.91 28.12
N ALA A 46 17.17 0.22 27.36
CA ALA A 46 16.82 -1.01 26.66
C ALA A 46 16.11 -2.05 27.57
N ASP A 47 16.65 -2.31 28.77
CA ASP A 47 16.07 -3.29 29.71
C ASP A 47 14.68 -2.85 30.23
N ALA A 48 14.52 -1.56 30.54
CA ALA A 48 13.24 -1.01 30.98
C ALA A 48 12.19 -1.01 29.85
N TYR A 49 12.61 -0.75 28.61
CA TYR A 49 11.74 -0.83 27.46
C TYR A 49 11.33 -2.28 27.17
N ALA A 50 12.25 -3.24 27.28
CA ALA A 50 11.93 -4.65 27.16
C ALA A 50 10.89 -5.07 28.20
N ALA A 51 11.05 -4.69 29.47
CA ALA A 51 10.07 -4.95 30.51
C ALA A 51 8.69 -4.29 30.24
N GLN A 52 8.69 -3.08 29.68
CA GLN A 52 7.46 -2.41 29.26
C GLN A 52 6.76 -3.16 28.12
N VAL A 53 7.51 -3.61 27.11
CA VAL A 53 6.97 -4.40 26.00
C VAL A 53 6.47 -5.77 26.48
N THR A 54 7.14 -6.42 27.43
CA THR A 54 6.64 -7.65 28.08
C THR A 54 5.29 -7.42 28.73
N ALA A 55 5.18 -6.41 29.60
CA ALA A 55 3.92 -6.12 30.30
C ALA A 55 2.78 -5.75 29.34
N TYR A 56 3.11 -5.10 28.23
CA TYR A 56 2.17 -4.80 27.16
C TYR A 56 1.71 -6.08 26.46
N LEU A 57 2.63 -6.95 26.05
CA LEU A 57 2.27 -8.21 25.39
C LEU A 57 1.49 -9.16 26.30
N ASP A 58 1.77 -9.18 27.61
CA ASP A 58 1.00 -9.94 28.61
C ASP A 58 -0.49 -9.52 28.64
N GLU A 59 -0.81 -8.26 28.30
CA GLU A 59 -2.19 -7.75 28.27
C GLU A 59 -2.88 -8.00 26.92
N HIS A 60 -2.09 -8.12 25.85
CA HIS A 60 -2.57 -8.04 24.46
C HIS A 60 -2.37 -9.31 23.63
N LEU A 61 -1.72 -10.34 24.18
CA LEU A 61 -1.60 -11.66 23.58
C LEU A 61 -2.13 -12.69 24.57
N THR A 62 -3.03 -13.55 24.11
CA THR A 62 -3.48 -14.70 24.88
C THR A 62 -3.58 -15.91 23.97
N ILE A 63 -2.97 -17.01 24.38
CA ILE A 63 -3.06 -18.29 23.66
C ILE A 63 -3.83 -19.29 24.52
N THR A 64 -4.93 -19.80 23.98
CA THR A 64 -5.80 -20.77 24.65
C THR A 64 -5.81 -22.09 23.89
N GLY A 65 -5.47 -23.18 24.56
CA GLY A 65 -5.56 -24.53 23.98
C GLY A 65 -7.00 -24.96 23.69
N ALA A 66 -7.18 -26.01 22.89
CA ALA A 66 -8.49 -26.59 22.55
C ALA A 66 -9.40 -26.89 23.77
N GLY A 67 -8.80 -27.24 24.91
CA GLY A 67 -9.50 -27.49 26.17
C GLY A 67 -10.03 -26.25 26.89
N GLY A 68 -9.75 -25.04 26.37
CA GLY A 68 -10.07 -23.77 27.01
C GLY A 68 -9.07 -23.34 28.09
N THR A 69 -7.92 -24.03 28.19
CA THR A 69 -6.83 -23.69 29.13
C THR A 69 -5.95 -22.61 28.49
N GLU A 70 -5.73 -21.50 29.20
CA GLU A 70 -4.74 -20.50 28.79
C GLU A 70 -3.32 -21.06 28.99
N TRP A 71 -2.48 -20.89 27.98
CA TRP A 71 -1.10 -21.36 27.97
C TRP A 71 -0.16 -20.20 28.28
N PRO A 72 0.65 -20.28 29.36
CA PRO A 72 1.52 -19.18 29.75
C PRO A 72 2.56 -18.85 28.68
N GLU A 73 2.63 -17.57 28.32
CA GLU A 73 3.62 -16.99 27.42
C GLU A 73 4.87 -16.53 28.18
N GLN A 74 6.05 -16.72 27.57
CA GLN A 74 7.31 -16.18 28.03
C GLN A 74 8.01 -15.44 26.90
N TYR A 75 8.41 -14.20 27.19
CA TYR A 75 9.05 -13.31 26.22
C TYR A 75 10.55 -13.19 26.48
N THR A 76 11.37 -13.48 25.47
CA THR A 76 12.83 -13.44 25.53
C THR A 76 13.43 -12.71 24.33
N ASP A 77 14.76 -12.58 24.30
CA ASP A 77 15.52 -12.20 23.10
C ASP A 77 15.02 -10.93 22.39
N PHE A 78 14.83 -9.86 23.17
CA PHE A 78 14.46 -8.54 22.65
C PHE A 78 15.57 -7.98 21.76
N ASP A 79 15.40 -8.10 20.45
CA ASP A 79 16.36 -7.64 19.46
C ASP A 79 15.81 -6.43 18.70
N ARG A 80 16.51 -5.29 18.79
CA ARG A 80 16.17 -4.10 18.02
C ARG A 80 16.98 -4.09 16.74
N GLN A 81 16.27 -4.11 15.62
CA GLN A 81 16.84 -4.10 14.30
C GLN A 81 16.13 -3.07 13.42
N THR A 82 16.86 -2.54 12.44
CA THR A 82 16.25 -1.70 11.42
C THR A 82 15.89 -2.58 10.23
N VAL A 83 14.61 -2.87 10.07
CA VAL A 83 14.08 -3.60 8.92
C VAL A 83 13.46 -2.61 7.96
N GLU A 84 13.97 -2.56 6.72
CA GLU A 84 13.40 -1.70 5.67
C GLU A 84 13.29 -0.21 6.07
N GLY A 85 14.25 0.26 6.88
CA GLY A 85 14.29 1.64 7.38
C GLY A 85 13.33 1.93 8.53
N ILE A 86 12.63 0.92 9.04
CA ILE A 86 11.79 0.98 10.23
C ILE A 86 12.53 0.32 11.38
N GLU A 87 12.58 1.00 12.53
CA GLU A 87 13.07 0.39 13.75
C GLU A 87 12.02 -0.60 14.25
N THR A 88 12.39 -1.87 14.31
CA THR A 88 11.53 -2.99 14.69
C THR A 88 12.17 -3.69 15.87
N ILE A 89 11.37 -4.00 16.88
CA ILE A 89 11.76 -4.89 17.96
C ILE A 89 11.19 -6.28 17.67
N ARG A 90 12.08 -7.29 17.62
CA ARG A 90 11.71 -8.70 17.57
C ARG A 90 11.78 -9.25 18.99
N VAL A 91 10.70 -9.91 19.42
CA VAL A 91 10.57 -10.50 20.75
C VAL A 91 10.40 -12.01 20.58
N GLY A 92 11.30 -12.81 21.13
CA GLY A 92 11.16 -14.26 21.18
C GLY A 92 9.99 -14.65 22.07
N LEU A 93 9.19 -15.62 21.64
CA LEU A 93 8.02 -16.13 22.33
C LEU A 93 8.22 -17.63 22.61
N THR A 94 7.99 -18.05 23.85
CA THR A 94 7.90 -19.47 24.24
C THR A 94 6.61 -19.67 25.00
N VAL A 95 5.85 -20.70 24.62
CA VAL A 95 4.54 -21.00 25.19
C VAL A 95 4.57 -22.38 25.82
N ASP A 96 4.21 -22.46 27.10
CA ASP A 96 4.08 -23.73 27.82
C ASP A 96 2.69 -24.31 27.58
N VAL A 97 2.60 -25.28 26.68
CA VAL A 97 1.33 -25.94 26.30
C VAL A 97 0.80 -26.89 27.38
N ALA A 98 1.45 -26.98 28.54
CA ALA A 98 0.99 -27.73 29.72
C ALA A 98 0.62 -29.21 29.46
N GLY A 99 1.14 -29.80 28.38
CA GLY A 99 0.85 -31.18 27.95
C GLY A 99 -0.38 -31.35 27.05
N ASP A 100 -1.03 -30.25 26.64
CA ASP A 100 -2.09 -30.24 25.62
C ASP A 100 -1.52 -30.40 24.21
N ASP A 101 -2.39 -30.65 23.22
CA ASP A 101 -2.02 -30.76 21.81
C ASP A 101 -1.70 -29.36 21.23
N PRO A 102 -0.44 -29.08 20.81
CA PRO A 102 -0.07 -27.77 20.29
C PRO A 102 -0.63 -27.50 18.89
N SER A 103 -1.26 -28.47 18.24
CA SER A 103 -1.82 -28.31 16.89
C SER A 103 -3.22 -27.70 16.85
N GLU A 104 -3.89 -27.57 18.00
CA GLU A 104 -5.23 -26.99 18.11
C GLU A 104 -5.28 -25.94 19.24
N PHE A 105 -5.43 -24.68 18.86
CA PHE A 105 -5.43 -23.56 19.79
C PHE A 105 -6.14 -22.34 19.21
N THR A 106 -6.52 -21.42 20.09
CA THR A 106 -7.05 -20.10 19.73
C THR A 106 -6.06 -19.06 20.22
N ILE A 107 -5.71 -18.12 19.35
CA ILE A 107 -4.83 -17.00 19.66
C ILE A 107 -5.63 -15.71 19.55
N ALA A 108 -5.62 -14.92 20.62
CA ALA A 108 -6.16 -13.57 20.64
C ALA A 108 -5.00 -12.57 20.67
N TYR A 109 -5.02 -11.59 19.77
CA TYR A 109 -3.99 -10.58 19.65
C TYR A 109 -4.59 -9.24 19.22
N ASP A 110 -4.39 -8.19 20.01
CA ASP A 110 -4.81 -6.81 19.71
C ASP A 110 -3.71 -5.76 19.98
N ALA A 111 -2.47 -6.22 20.26
CA ALA A 111 -1.35 -5.33 20.50
C ALA A 111 -1.11 -4.38 19.31
N ILE A 112 -1.01 -3.09 19.62
CA ILE A 112 -0.97 -1.93 18.73
C ILE A 112 -2.31 -1.66 18.02
N ILE A 113 -3.08 -2.68 17.67
CA ILE A 113 -4.40 -2.56 17.02
C ILE A 113 -5.33 -1.68 17.85
N GLU A 114 -5.39 -1.90 19.17
CA GLU A 114 -6.23 -1.12 20.07
C GLU A 114 -5.88 0.39 20.04
N ALA A 115 -4.58 0.71 20.01
CA ALA A 115 -4.10 2.09 20.11
C ALA A 115 -4.01 2.80 18.74
N VAL A 116 -3.84 2.04 17.66
CA VAL A 116 -3.60 2.55 16.31
C VAL A 116 -4.66 1.97 15.37
N PRO A 117 -5.77 2.69 15.15
CA PRO A 117 -6.84 2.24 14.27
C PRO A 117 -6.33 1.93 12.86
N GLY A 118 -6.70 0.76 12.34
CA GLY A 118 -6.27 0.28 11.03
C GLY A 118 -4.90 -0.42 11.02
N HIS A 119 -4.28 -0.60 12.19
CA HIS A 119 -3.13 -1.50 12.31
C HIS A 119 -3.60 -2.95 12.16
N GLU A 120 -2.83 -3.73 11.41
CA GLU A 120 -3.10 -5.14 11.13
C GLU A 120 -1.89 -5.97 11.56
N ALA A 121 -2.12 -7.17 12.10
CA ALA A 121 -1.03 -8.07 12.50
C ALA A 121 -1.20 -9.43 11.82
N VAL A 122 -0.18 -9.91 11.12
CA VAL A 122 -0.26 -11.17 10.38
C VAL A 122 0.17 -12.32 11.28
N LEU A 123 -0.65 -13.38 11.36
CA LEU A 123 -0.28 -14.63 12.01
C LEU A 123 0.41 -15.54 11.02
N VAL A 124 1.60 -16.02 11.37
CA VAL A 124 2.38 -16.98 10.61
C VAL A 124 2.49 -18.25 11.44
N LEU A 125 2.09 -19.38 10.88
CA LEU A 125 2.21 -20.68 11.52
C LEU A 125 3.19 -21.56 10.75
N VAL A 126 4.25 -21.99 11.42
CA VAL A 126 5.24 -22.95 10.92
C VAL A 126 4.94 -24.29 11.58
N ASP A 127 4.54 -25.28 10.78
CA ASP A 127 4.27 -26.62 11.29
C ASP A 127 5.55 -27.40 11.62
N ALA A 128 5.40 -28.56 12.27
CA ALA A 128 6.51 -29.46 12.60
C ALA A 128 7.29 -29.99 11.37
N THR A 129 6.75 -29.84 10.15
CA THR A 129 7.46 -30.15 8.89
C THR A 129 8.28 -28.99 8.35
N ASN A 130 8.34 -27.88 9.10
CA ASN A 130 8.93 -26.61 8.72
C ASN A 130 8.23 -25.97 7.50
N SER A 131 6.92 -26.20 7.37
CA SER A 131 6.09 -25.57 6.35
C SER A 131 5.37 -24.36 6.94
N ALA A 132 5.72 -23.17 6.47
CA ALA A 132 5.04 -21.93 6.83
C ALA A 132 3.69 -21.76 6.12
N SER A 133 2.72 -21.26 6.87
CA SER A 133 1.36 -20.92 6.46
C SER A 133 0.92 -19.61 7.12
N THR A 134 -0.11 -18.97 6.57
CA THR A 134 -0.70 -17.76 7.13
C THR A 134 -2.16 -18.07 7.47
N PRO A 135 -2.45 -18.40 8.74
CA PRO A 135 -3.82 -18.76 9.13
C PRO A 135 -4.79 -17.57 9.08
N GLY A 136 -4.31 -16.33 9.24
CA GLY A 136 -5.15 -15.13 9.20
C GLY A 136 -4.39 -13.86 9.53
N VAL A 137 -5.14 -12.76 9.59
CA VAL A 137 -4.66 -11.42 9.95
C VAL A 137 -5.53 -10.90 11.09
N PHE A 138 -4.93 -10.52 12.20
CA PHE A 138 -5.62 -9.85 13.31
C PHE A 138 -5.99 -8.42 12.90
N THR A 139 -7.24 -8.06 13.14
CA THR A 139 -7.80 -6.73 12.89
C THR A 139 -8.65 -6.29 14.09
N ASP A 140 -9.10 -5.03 14.11
CA ASP A 140 -10.00 -4.51 15.15
C ASP A 140 -11.33 -5.30 15.23
N ASP A 141 -11.82 -5.78 14.09
CA ASP A 141 -13.06 -6.56 14.01
C ASP A 141 -12.84 -8.06 14.31
N GLU A 142 -11.64 -8.57 14.07
CA GLU A 142 -11.26 -9.98 14.19
C GLU A 142 -9.92 -10.14 14.95
N PRO A 143 -9.91 -9.96 16.29
CA PRO A 143 -8.68 -10.07 17.10
C PRO A 143 -8.35 -11.52 17.48
N THR A 144 -9.16 -12.51 17.06
CA THR A 144 -9.02 -13.90 17.47
C THR A 144 -8.98 -14.85 16.28
N ILE A 145 -7.99 -15.75 16.24
CA ILE A 145 -7.83 -16.78 15.20
C ILE A 145 -7.78 -18.17 15.86
N THR A 146 -8.53 -19.12 15.32
CA THR A 146 -8.56 -20.51 15.80
C THR A 146 -7.87 -21.45 14.80
N ILE A 147 -6.94 -22.25 15.31
CA ILE A 147 -6.14 -23.26 14.60
C ILE A 147 -6.62 -24.65 15.01
N GLY A 148 -6.81 -25.56 14.05
CA GLY A 148 -7.03 -27.01 14.30
C GLY A 148 -8.28 -27.65 13.69
N ASP A 149 -9.31 -26.88 13.34
CA ASP A 149 -10.62 -27.41 12.89
C ASP A 149 -10.69 -27.82 11.40
N GLY A 150 -9.55 -27.92 10.71
CA GLY A 150 -9.50 -27.89 9.24
C GLY A 150 -9.93 -26.53 8.66
N SER A 151 -10.18 -25.54 9.54
CA SER A 151 -10.47 -24.13 9.29
C SER A 151 -9.25 -23.30 8.91
N ALA A 152 -8.05 -23.91 8.87
CA ALA A 152 -6.90 -23.36 8.14
C ALA A 152 -7.10 -23.45 6.61
N ASP A 153 -8.33 -23.25 6.14
CA ASP A 153 -8.51 -22.67 4.82
C ASP A 153 -7.67 -21.40 4.86
N VAL A 154 -6.67 -21.32 3.99
CA VAL A 154 -5.89 -20.11 3.78
C VAL A 154 -6.87 -18.95 3.82
N ALA A 155 -6.65 -17.98 4.71
CA ALA A 155 -7.42 -16.76 4.81
C ALA A 155 -7.24 -15.93 3.53
N ILE A 156 -7.74 -16.45 2.40
CA ILE A 156 -7.59 -15.91 1.05
C ILE A 156 -8.31 -14.56 1.01
N SER A 157 -9.48 -14.47 1.65
CA SER A 157 -10.19 -13.22 1.84
C SER A 157 -9.32 -12.21 2.58
N ASP A 158 -8.76 -12.60 3.71
CA ASP A 158 -8.11 -11.67 4.63
C ASP A 158 -6.77 -11.24 4.05
N MET A 159 -6.03 -12.14 3.41
CA MET A 159 -4.82 -11.78 2.67
C MET A 159 -5.11 -10.92 1.44
N ALA A 160 -6.20 -11.17 0.71
CA ALA A 160 -6.62 -10.27 -0.36
C ALA A 160 -7.05 -8.90 0.18
N TRP A 161 -7.67 -8.85 1.34
CA TRP A 161 -8.06 -7.59 1.99
C TRP A 161 -6.83 -6.82 2.51
N PHE A 162 -5.91 -7.52 3.16
CA PHE A 162 -4.60 -7.01 3.57
C PHE A 162 -3.84 -6.41 2.37
N GLY A 163 -3.82 -7.12 1.24
CA GLY A 163 -3.22 -6.60 -0.01
C GLY A 163 -3.93 -5.40 -0.60
N PHE A 164 -5.25 -5.31 -0.43
CA PHE A 164 -6.03 -4.17 -0.86
C PHE A 164 -5.72 -2.93 -0.01
N HIS A 165 -5.68 -3.07 1.31
CA HIS A 165 -5.34 -2.00 2.26
C HIS A 165 -3.90 -1.54 2.12
N HIS A 166 -2.96 -2.46 1.91
CA HIS A 166 -1.55 -2.15 1.65
C HIS A 166 -1.36 -1.08 0.55
N VAL A 167 -2.12 -1.17 -0.54
CA VAL A 167 -2.05 -0.19 -1.64
C VAL A 167 -2.67 1.15 -1.23
N LEU A 168 -3.73 1.14 -0.43
CA LEU A 168 -4.40 2.37 0.01
C LEU A 168 -3.57 3.14 1.03
N ASP A 169 -2.81 2.45 1.87
CA ASP A 169 -1.93 3.07 2.87
C ASP A 169 -0.58 3.51 2.27
N GLY A 170 -0.24 3.00 1.08
CA GLY A 170 0.97 3.34 0.33
C GLY A 170 0.90 4.71 -0.36
N ALA A 171 1.50 5.73 0.25
CA ALA A 171 1.64 7.09 -0.31
C ALA A 171 2.19 7.09 -1.74
N ASP A 172 3.24 6.31 -1.94
CA ASP A 172 3.99 6.15 -3.18
C ASP A 172 3.19 5.40 -4.24
N HIS A 173 2.45 4.35 -3.86
CA HIS A 173 1.57 3.60 -4.75
C HIS A 173 0.44 4.48 -5.28
N LEU A 174 -0.26 5.18 -4.38
CA LEU A 174 -1.34 6.10 -4.76
C LEU A 174 -0.82 7.26 -5.61
N LEU A 175 0.29 7.89 -5.22
CA LEU A 175 0.86 9.00 -5.98
C LEU A 175 1.38 8.54 -7.34
N PHE A 176 2.05 7.39 -7.41
CA PHE A 176 2.51 6.78 -8.65
C PHE A 176 1.34 6.52 -9.61
N LEU A 177 0.29 5.85 -9.13
CA LEU A 177 -0.90 5.54 -9.92
C LEU A 177 -1.59 6.81 -10.40
N LEU A 178 -1.83 7.79 -9.52
CA LEU A 178 -2.40 9.09 -9.88
C LEU A 178 -1.56 9.77 -10.97
N THR A 179 -0.23 9.77 -10.81
CA THR A 179 0.71 10.40 -11.75
C THR A 179 0.69 9.72 -13.12
N LEU A 180 0.57 8.38 -13.18
CA LEU A 180 0.38 7.64 -14.42
C LEU A 180 -0.96 7.94 -15.10
N LEU A 181 -2.01 8.23 -14.32
CA LEU A 181 -3.33 8.56 -14.85
C LEU A 181 -3.44 10.01 -15.36
N LEU A 182 -2.59 10.94 -14.90
CA LEU A 182 -2.57 12.33 -15.37
C LEU A 182 -2.45 12.50 -16.90
N PRO A 183 -1.60 11.73 -17.63
CA PRO A 183 -1.56 11.77 -19.10
C PRO A 183 -2.53 10.77 -19.76
N ALA A 184 -3.24 9.92 -19.02
CA ALA A 184 -4.01 8.81 -19.58
C ALA A 184 -5.12 9.21 -20.58
N PRO A 185 -5.88 10.30 -20.38
CA PRO A 185 -6.86 10.78 -21.36
C PRO A 185 -6.23 11.38 -22.63
N LEU A 186 -4.91 11.48 -22.71
CA LEU A 186 -4.17 12.20 -23.74
C LEU A 186 -3.35 11.26 -24.64
N MET A 187 -3.02 11.76 -25.83
CA MET A 187 -2.12 11.11 -26.78
C MET A 187 -0.89 11.99 -27.05
N ALA A 188 0.26 11.34 -27.14
CA ALA A 188 1.52 11.98 -27.47
C ALA A 188 1.65 12.21 -28.99
N ALA A 189 1.47 13.46 -29.42
CA ALA A 189 1.54 13.86 -30.82
C ALA A 189 2.46 15.07 -31.02
N ALA A 190 3.45 14.93 -31.90
CA ALA A 190 4.50 15.91 -32.18
C ALA A 190 5.22 16.42 -30.90
N GLY A 191 5.57 15.51 -29.99
CA GLY A 191 6.25 15.86 -28.72
C GLY A 191 5.38 16.61 -27.71
N ARG A 192 4.07 16.73 -27.97
CA ARG A 192 3.12 17.39 -27.07
C ARG A 192 1.96 16.46 -26.74
N TRP A 193 1.42 16.65 -25.56
CA TRP A 193 0.16 16.05 -25.18
C TRP A 193 -1.00 16.72 -25.91
N ARG A 194 -1.77 15.93 -26.65
CA ARG A 194 -3.02 16.36 -27.29
C ARG A 194 -4.14 15.48 -26.80
N ARG A 195 -5.38 15.93 -26.97
CA ARG A 195 -6.57 15.15 -26.61
C ARG A 195 -6.51 13.78 -27.30
N GLY A 196 -6.69 12.73 -26.51
CA GLY A 196 -6.75 11.37 -27.02
C GLY A 196 -8.06 11.05 -27.73
N PRO A 197 -8.23 9.82 -28.23
CA PRO A 197 -9.47 9.36 -28.85
C PRO A 197 -10.54 9.20 -27.74
N GLY A 198 -11.76 8.83 -28.13
CA GLY A 198 -12.88 8.67 -27.19
C GLY A 198 -12.58 7.78 -25.97
N VAL A 199 -13.46 7.87 -24.97
CA VAL A 199 -13.30 7.27 -23.63
C VAL A 199 -12.87 5.79 -23.66
N SER A 200 -13.38 5.00 -24.59
CA SER A 200 -13.06 3.58 -24.73
C SER A 200 -11.61 3.32 -25.13
N ALA A 201 -11.00 4.18 -25.94
CA ALA A 201 -9.58 4.05 -26.29
C ALA A 201 -8.67 4.46 -25.12
N ALA A 202 -9.03 5.51 -24.40
CA ALA A 202 -8.30 5.94 -23.20
C ALA A 202 -8.39 4.88 -22.08
N ALA A 203 -9.58 4.33 -21.81
CA ALA A 203 -9.77 3.26 -20.84
C ALA A 203 -8.96 2.00 -21.20
N ARG A 204 -8.92 1.61 -22.48
CA ARG A 204 -8.08 0.47 -22.92
C ARG A 204 -6.59 0.73 -22.70
N LYS A 205 -6.13 1.96 -22.97
CA LYS A 205 -4.73 2.35 -22.70
C LYS A 205 -4.41 2.23 -21.20
N VAL A 206 -5.29 2.74 -20.35
CA VAL A 206 -5.15 2.65 -18.88
C VAL A 206 -5.09 1.20 -18.45
N LEU A 207 -6.04 0.36 -18.91
CA LEU A 207 -6.07 -1.05 -18.56
C LEU A 207 -4.76 -1.75 -18.94
N HIS A 208 -4.25 -1.55 -20.16
CA HIS A 208 -2.97 -2.14 -20.56
C HIS A 208 -1.79 -1.68 -19.68
N VAL A 209 -1.77 -0.40 -19.28
CA VAL A 209 -0.71 0.15 -18.42
C VAL A 209 -0.79 -0.43 -17.01
N VAL A 210 -1.98 -0.44 -16.41
CA VAL A 210 -2.21 -1.00 -15.07
C VAL A 210 -1.89 -2.49 -15.08
N THR A 211 -2.46 -3.28 -16.00
CA THR A 211 -2.17 -4.71 -16.11
C THR A 211 -0.69 -5.00 -16.32
N ALA A 212 0.02 -4.23 -17.16
CA ALA A 212 1.44 -4.44 -17.36
C ALA A 212 2.27 -4.14 -16.11
N PHE A 213 1.91 -3.09 -15.36
CA PHE A 213 2.50 -2.81 -14.06
C PHE A 213 2.25 -3.97 -13.09
N THR A 214 0.99 -4.42 -12.96
CA THR A 214 0.62 -5.53 -12.07
C THR A 214 1.39 -6.80 -12.43
N VAL A 215 1.46 -7.18 -13.70
CA VAL A 215 2.22 -8.36 -14.15
C VAL A 215 3.71 -8.25 -13.79
N GLY A 216 4.32 -7.08 -14.01
CA GLY A 216 5.71 -6.85 -13.60
C GLY A 216 5.88 -6.97 -12.09
N HIS A 217 5.01 -6.31 -11.34
CA HIS A 217 4.99 -6.33 -9.87
C HIS A 217 4.88 -7.74 -9.32
N SER A 218 3.87 -8.50 -9.75
CA SER A 218 3.64 -9.88 -9.32
C SER A 218 4.84 -10.78 -9.61
N LEU A 219 5.50 -10.61 -10.76
CA LEU A 219 6.65 -11.44 -11.13
C LEU A 219 7.80 -11.27 -10.14
N THR A 220 8.14 -10.02 -9.80
CA THR A 220 9.21 -9.75 -8.84
C THR A 220 8.83 -10.06 -7.42
N LEU A 221 7.57 -9.81 -7.03
CA LEU A 221 7.07 -10.19 -5.70
C LEU A 221 7.19 -11.70 -5.50
N VAL A 222 6.79 -12.50 -6.49
CA VAL A 222 6.94 -13.97 -6.45
C VAL A 222 8.43 -14.37 -6.44
N ALA A 223 9.28 -13.69 -7.22
CA ALA A 223 10.70 -14.01 -7.26
C ALA A 223 11.39 -13.70 -5.93
N THR A 224 11.07 -12.58 -5.29
CA THR A 224 11.61 -12.21 -3.98
C THR A 224 11.00 -13.06 -2.86
N SER A 225 9.71 -13.38 -2.94
CA SER A 225 9.02 -14.23 -1.96
C SER A 225 9.58 -15.64 -1.88
N LEU A 226 9.99 -16.20 -3.03
CA LEU A 226 10.57 -17.53 -3.12
C LEU A 226 12.08 -17.53 -2.81
N GLY A 227 12.64 -16.37 -2.41
CA GLY A 227 14.06 -16.20 -2.15
C GLY A 227 14.94 -16.30 -3.40
N TRP A 228 14.37 -16.24 -4.61
CA TRP A 228 15.17 -16.30 -5.85
C TRP A 228 15.97 -15.02 -6.08
N ILE A 229 15.44 -13.89 -5.60
CA ILE A 229 16.06 -12.58 -5.69
C ILE A 229 16.05 -11.98 -4.28
N SER A 230 17.21 -11.55 -3.80
CA SER A 230 17.35 -10.79 -2.56
C SER A 230 18.17 -9.54 -2.87
N VAL A 231 17.55 -8.37 -2.67
CA VAL A 231 18.15 -7.07 -2.95
C VAL A 231 17.89 -6.18 -1.74
N PRO A 232 18.86 -5.39 -1.27
CA PRO A 232 18.64 -4.44 -0.19
C PRO A 232 17.50 -3.46 -0.51
N SER A 233 16.68 -3.12 0.48
CA SER A 233 15.50 -2.27 0.31
C SER A 233 15.84 -0.86 -0.18
N ARG A 234 16.89 -0.24 0.36
CA ARG A 234 17.25 1.15 0.07
C ARG A 234 17.41 1.47 -1.43
N PRO A 235 18.17 0.69 -2.24
CA PRO A 235 18.17 0.83 -3.69
C PRO A 235 16.79 0.74 -4.35
N ILE A 236 15.93 -0.16 -3.88
CA ILE A 236 14.58 -0.37 -4.43
C ILE A 236 13.72 0.87 -4.16
N GLU A 237 13.70 1.38 -2.93
CA GLU A 237 12.96 2.58 -2.55
C GLU A 237 13.42 3.81 -3.34
N ILE A 238 14.73 3.96 -3.57
CA ILE A 238 15.28 5.00 -4.43
C ILE A 238 14.73 4.87 -5.86
N MET A 239 14.67 3.64 -6.40
CA MET A 239 14.13 3.39 -7.73
C MET A 239 12.61 3.61 -7.80
N ILE A 240 11.87 3.33 -6.74
CA ILE A 240 10.44 3.68 -6.61
C ILE A 240 10.28 5.21 -6.68
N ALA A 241 11.02 5.96 -5.86
CA ALA A 241 10.98 7.43 -5.89
C ALA A 241 11.31 7.97 -7.29
N VAL A 242 12.34 7.41 -7.95
CA VAL A 242 12.70 7.76 -9.33
C VAL A 242 11.59 7.44 -10.32
N SER A 243 10.89 6.30 -10.18
CA SER A 243 9.77 5.93 -11.06
C SER A 243 8.63 6.95 -11.03
N VAL A 244 8.31 7.49 -9.85
CA VAL A 244 7.32 8.57 -9.68
C VAL A 244 7.79 9.85 -10.37
N GLY A 245 9.07 10.22 -10.19
CA GLY A 245 9.67 11.38 -10.83
C GLY A 245 9.66 11.27 -12.36
N VAL A 246 9.98 10.10 -12.90
CA VAL A 246 9.92 9.83 -14.35
C VAL A 246 8.49 9.91 -14.86
N SER A 247 7.51 9.35 -14.15
CA SER A 247 6.09 9.45 -14.48
C SER A 247 5.60 10.90 -14.45
N ALA A 248 6.05 11.70 -13.47
CA ALA A 248 5.74 13.12 -13.37
C ALA A 248 6.31 13.90 -14.57
N ILE A 249 7.58 13.67 -14.93
CA ILE A 249 8.19 14.28 -16.11
C ILE A 249 7.44 13.86 -17.38
N HIS A 250 7.02 12.59 -17.49
CA HIS A 250 6.19 12.10 -18.59
C HIS A 250 4.84 12.84 -18.68
N ALA A 251 4.19 13.08 -17.54
CA ALA A 251 2.95 13.85 -17.47
C ALA A 251 3.15 15.32 -17.89
N ILE A 252 4.31 15.92 -17.61
CA ILE A 252 4.66 17.28 -18.09
C ILE A 252 4.85 17.27 -19.61
N ARG A 253 5.71 16.37 -20.09
CA ARG A 253 6.10 16.24 -21.50
C ARG A 253 6.23 14.76 -21.89
N PRO A 254 5.67 14.31 -23.02
CA PRO A 254 5.78 12.91 -23.41
C PRO A 254 7.24 12.47 -23.55
N LEU A 255 7.70 11.60 -22.66
CA LEU A 255 9.05 11.00 -22.71
C LEU A 255 9.14 9.86 -23.73
N VAL A 256 8.08 9.05 -23.81
CA VAL A 256 7.97 7.93 -24.74
C VAL A 256 6.67 8.00 -25.50
N ARG A 257 6.62 7.34 -26.65
CA ARG A 257 5.44 7.29 -27.53
C ARG A 257 5.14 5.83 -27.82
N GLY A 258 4.09 5.28 -27.20
CA GLY A 258 3.72 3.87 -27.32
C GLY A 258 4.55 2.92 -26.46
N GLY A 259 5.49 3.43 -25.65
CA GLY A 259 6.31 2.65 -24.72
C GLY A 259 5.78 2.60 -23.29
N GLU A 260 4.66 3.26 -23.01
CA GLU A 260 4.11 3.42 -21.65
C GLU A 260 3.83 2.07 -20.98
N THR A 261 3.31 1.08 -21.72
CA THR A 261 3.06 -0.28 -21.21
C THR A 261 4.35 -0.99 -20.79
N LEU A 262 5.43 -0.84 -21.56
CA LEU A 262 6.72 -1.46 -21.24
C LEU A 262 7.39 -0.78 -20.05
N ILE A 263 7.33 0.55 -19.97
CA ILE A 263 7.82 1.31 -18.81
C ILE A 263 7.03 0.94 -17.56
N ALA A 264 5.71 0.83 -17.66
CA ALA A 264 4.86 0.42 -16.56
C ALA A 264 5.22 -0.98 -16.05
N ALA A 265 5.45 -1.95 -16.94
CA ALA A 265 5.98 -3.25 -16.55
C ALA A 265 7.33 -3.15 -15.84
N GLY A 266 8.25 -2.33 -16.35
CA GLY A 266 9.55 -2.09 -15.72
C GLY A 266 9.46 -1.45 -14.33
N PHE A 267 8.56 -0.49 -14.15
CA PHE A 267 8.27 0.08 -12.82
C PHE A 267 7.60 -0.94 -11.91
N GLY A 268 6.70 -1.77 -12.44
CA GLY A 268 6.09 -2.88 -11.72
C GLY A 268 7.16 -3.81 -11.14
N LEU A 269 8.14 -4.23 -11.95
CA LEU A 269 9.26 -5.06 -11.48
C LEU A 269 10.00 -4.42 -10.29
N VAL A 270 10.23 -3.10 -10.34
CA VAL A 270 10.89 -2.40 -9.23
C VAL A 270 10.03 -2.40 -7.98
N HIS A 271 8.75 -2.03 -8.11
CA HIS A 271 7.82 -1.93 -6.99
C HIS A 271 7.60 -3.30 -6.32
N GLY A 272 7.48 -4.37 -7.09
CA GLY A 272 7.25 -5.71 -6.54
C GLY A 272 8.43 -6.27 -5.74
N MET A 273 9.65 -5.76 -5.94
CA MET A 273 10.81 -6.15 -5.11
C MET A 273 10.78 -5.52 -3.72
N ALA A 274 10.01 -4.45 -3.54
CA ALA A 274 10.02 -3.67 -2.30
C ALA A 274 9.27 -4.37 -1.15
N PHE A 275 8.57 -5.46 -1.47
CA PHE A 275 7.86 -6.33 -0.54
C PHE A 275 8.73 -7.48 0.02
N ALA A 276 10.01 -7.55 -0.39
CA ALA A 276 10.89 -8.68 -0.09
C ALA A 276 11.25 -8.83 1.40
N GLY A 277 11.45 -7.73 2.14
CA GLY A 277 11.79 -7.78 3.56
C GLY A 277 10.58 -8.11 4.44
N ILE A 278 9.39 -7.55 4.12
CA ILE A 278 8.13 -7.94 4.77
C ILE A 278 7.96 -9.46 4.76
N LEU A 279 8.19 -10.08 3.61
CA LEU A 279 7.96 -11.51 3.49
C LEU A 279 9.03 -12.41 4.12
N HIS A 280 10.26 -11.94 4.13
CA HIS A 280 11.36 -12.58 4.84
C HIS A 280 11.08 -12.59 6.35
N ASP A 281 10.56 -11.49 6.89
CA ASP A 281 10.23 -11.38 8.31
C ASP A 281 8.95 -12.09 8.70
N LEU A 282 8.00 -12.22 7.78
CA LEU A 282 6.83 -13.08 7.96
C LEU A 282 7.16 -14.59 7.83
N GLY A 283 8.42 -15.00 7.65
CA GLY A 283 8.80 -16.42 7.63
C GLY A 283 8.16 -17.26 6.52
N LEU A 284 7.58 -16.63 5.49
CA LEU A 284 6.68 -17.27 4.50
C LEU A 284 7.42 -18.05 3.40
N ASN A 285 8.28 -19.01 3.76
CA ASN A 285 9.05 -19.82 2.81
C ASN A 285 8.33 -21.12 2.34
N GLY A 286 7.08 -21.34 2.77
CA GLY A 286 6.32 -22.59 2.58
C GLY A 286 5.41 -22.67 1.33
N LYS A 287 4.85 -23.86 1.05
CA LYS A 287 3.91 -24.05 -0.08
C LYS A 287 2.58 -23.33 0.12
N THR A 288 2.07 -23.28 1.34
CA THR A 288 0.82 -22.59 1.75
C THR A 288 0.97 -21.07 1.65
N SER A 289 2.18 -20.56 1.94
CA SER A 289 2.58 -19.18 1.69
C SER A 289 2.32 -18.73 0.24
N ARG A 290 2.47 -19.61 -0.77
CA ARG A 290 2.22 -19.25 -2.19
C ARG A 290 0.76 -18.90 -2.49
N ILE A 291 -0.20 -19.51 -1.80
CA ILE A 291 -1.63 -19.21 -1.99
C ILE A 291 -1.96 -17.88 -1.30
N ALA A 292 -1.46 -17.66 -0.09
CA ALA A 292 -1.57 -16.39 0.62
C ALA A 292 -0.97 -15.23 -0.17
N LEU A 293 0.23 -15.42 -0.74
CA LEU A 293 0.89 -14.47 -1.64
C LEU A 293 0.09 -14.16 -2.90
N PHE A 294 -0.51 -15.18 -3.49
CA PHE A 294 -1.39 -14.99 -4.64
C PHE A 294 -2.63 -14.18 -4.26
N ALA A 295 -3.27 -14.50 -3.14
CA ALA A 295 -4.42 -13.77 -2.62
C ALA A 295 -4.09 -12.30 -2.32
N PHE A 296 -2.96 -12.05 -1.65
CA PHE A 296 -2.42 -10.72 -1.41
C PHE A 296 -2.23 -9.92 -2.71
N ASN A 297 -1.63 -10.55 -3.74
CA ASN A 297 -1.45 -9.92 -5.04
C ASN A 297 -2.79 -9.62 -5.75
N VAL A 298 -3.79 -10.50 -5.61
CA VAL A 298 -5.15 -10.24 -6.09
C VAL A 298 -5.73 -9.01 -5.38
N GLY A 299 -5.53 -8.88 -4.07
CA GLY A 299 -5.85 -7.69 -3.30
C GLY A 299 -5.27 -6.40 -3.87
N ILE A 300 -3.96 -6.41 -4.12
CA ILE A 300 -3.24 -5.28 -4.74
C ILE A 300 -3.87 -4.90 -6.09
N GLU A 301 -4.14 -5.87 -6.96
CA GLU A 301 -4.73 -5.64 -8.27
C GLU A 301 -6.14 -5.03 -8.15
N LEU A 302 -6.96 -5.55 -7.23
CA LEU A 302 -8.29 -5.02 -6.94
C LEU A 302 -8.24 -3.56 -6.47
N ALA A 303 -7.30 -3.21 -5.59
CA ALA A 303 -7.11 -1.82 -5.15
C ALA A 303 -6.72 -0.90 -6.30
N GLN A 304 -5.76 -1.32 -7.14
CA GLN A 304 -5.33 -0.55 -8.31
C GLN A 304 -6.48 -0.32 -9.30
N VAL A 305 -7.27 -1.35 -9.58
CA VAL A 305 -8.45 -1.25 -10.45
C VAL A 305 -9.51 -0.34 -9.84
N ALA A 306 -9.80 -0.47 -8.54
CA ALA A 306 -10.78 0.35 -7.84
C ALA A 306 -10.40 1.83 -7.84
N VAL A 307 -9.17 2.17 -7.42
CA VAL A 307 -8.65 3.54 -7.42
C VAL A 307 -8.66 4.12 -8.83
N THR A 308 -8.24 3.35 -9.82
CA THR A 308 -8.27 3.75 -11.23
C THR A 308 -9.69 4.03 -11.70
N ALA A 309 -10.64 3.15 -11.40
CA ALA A 309 -12.05 3.29 -11.79
C ALA A 309 -12.70 4.52 -11.15
N CYS A 310 -12.29 4.89 -9.94
CA CYS A 310 -12.77 6.09 -9.24
C CYS A 310 -12.14 7.40 -9.76
N ILE A 311 -10.85 7.41 -10.07
CA ILE A 311 -10.11 8.63 -10.43
C ILE A 311 -10.19 8.93 -11.94
N PHE A 312 -10.08 7.90 -12.78
CA PHE A 312 -10.00 8.07 -14.23
C PHE A 312 -11.18 8.83 -14.85
N PRO A 313 -12.46 8.59 -14.47
CA PRO A 313 -13.59 9.34 -15.02
C PRO A 313 -13.47 10.84 -14.79
N SER A 314 -13.05 11.26 -13.60
CA SER A 314 -12.83 12.66 -13.23
C SER A 314 -11.75 13.29 -14.10
N LEU A 315 -10.61 12.62 -14.27
CA LEU A 315 -9.53 13.08 -15.14
C LEU A 315 -9.96 13.15 -16.60
N TYR A 316 -10.73 12.18 -17.08
CA TYR A 316 -11.26 12.18 -18.44
C TYR A 316 -12.22 13.35 -18.67
N VAL A 317 -13.14 13.63 -17.74
CA VAL A 317 -14.04 14.79 -17.81
C VAL A 317 -13.26 16.10 -17.82
N MET A 318 -12.30 16.27 -16.91
CA MET A 318 -11.44 17.46 -16.88
C MET A 318 -10.67 17.63 -18.19
N SER A 319 -10.16 16.53 -18.77
CA SER A 319 -9.41 16.55 -20.04
C SER A 319 -10.17 17.09 -21.24
N THR A 320 -11.50 17.20 -21.11
CA THR A 320 -12.33 17.78 -22.16
C THR A 320 -12.19 19.30 -22.28
N GLY A 321 -11.74 19.94 -21.19
CA GLY A 321 -11.59 21.38 -21.06
C GLY A 321 -10.17 21.89 -21.32
N ARG A 322 -10.02 23.21 -21.48
CA ARG A 322 -8.71 23.86 -21.71
C ARG A 322 -7.89 23.92 -20.42
N SER A 323 -8.58 23.94 -19.29
CA SER A 323 -8.01 24.10 -17.96
C SER A 323 -7.29 22.83 -17.47
N TYR A 324 -7.48 21.69 -18.15
CA TYR A 324 -6.78 20.43 -17.82
C TYR A 324 -5.26 20.51 -17.89
N LEU A 325 -4.73 21.42 -18.70
CA LEU A 325 -3.29 21.66 -18.74
C LEU A 325 -2.75 22.00 -17.33
N TRP A 326 -3.47 22.85 -16.59
CA TRP A 326 -3.06 23.26 -15.25
C TRP A 326 -3.19 22.13 -14.23
N VAL A 327 -4.24 21.33 -14.33
CA VAL A 327 -4.40 20.13 -13.49
C VAL A 327 -3.25 19.15 -13.72
N ARG A 328 -2.96 18.84 -14.99
CA ARG A 328 -1.90 17.91 -15.37
C ARG A 328 -0.54 18.41 -14.92
N ILE A 329 -0.21 19.67 -15.20
CA ILE A 329 1.10 20.25 -14.84
C ILE A 329 1.21 20.43 -13.33
N GLY A 330 0.17 20.93 -12.65
CA GLY A 330 0.15 21.09 -11.20
C GLY A 330 0.31 19.76 -10.48
N GLY A 331 -0.49 18.75 -10.86
CA GLY A 331 -0.36 17.39 -10.33
C GLY A 331 1.03 16.81 -10.57
N ALA A 332 1.58 16.94 -11.78
CA ALA A 332 2.92 16.46 -12.08
C ALA A 332 4.03 17.18 -11.31
N VAL A 333 3.90 18.50 -11.07
CA VAL A 333 4.87 19.26 -10.28
C VAL A 333 4.83 18.84 -8.81
N ILE A 334 3.63 18.61 -8.25
CA ILE A 334 3.47 18.06 -6.90
C ILE A 334 4.13 16.68 -6.82
N SER A 335 3.80 15.77 -7.75
CA SER A 335 4.39 14.44 -7.79
C SER A 335 5.92 14.47 -7.90
N LEU A 336 6.47 15.38 -8.71
CA LEU A 336 7.91 15.53 -8.87
C LEU A 336 8.56 16.08 -7.58
N ALA A 337 7.94 17.05 -6.92
CA ALA A 337 8.45 17.60 -5.67
C ALA A 337 8.46 16.54 -4.56
N THR A 338 7.38 15.77 -4.42
CA THR A 338 7.28 14.66 -3.46
C THR A 338 8.31 13.56 -3.77
N SER A 339 8.43 13.16 -5.04
CA SER A 339 9.45 12.19 -5.49
C SER A 339 10.87 12.63 -5.15
N LEU A 340 11.21 13.91 -5.33
CA LEU A 340 12.52 14.44 -4.95
C LEU A 340 12.72 14.48 -3.43
N GLY A 341 11.66 14.76 -2.66
CA GLY A 341 11.67 14.67 -1.20
C GLY A 341 11.98 13.26 -0.71
N TRP A 342 11.29 12.25 -1.26
CA TRP A 342 11.57 10.83 -0.97
C TRP A 342 12.98 10.43 -1.38
N LEU A 343 13.46 10.86 -2.56
CA LEU A 343 14.82 10.57 -2.99
C LEU A 343 15.87 11.15 -2.04
N ALA A 344 15.68 12.38 -1.57
CA ALA A 344 16.57 13.01 -0.60
C ALA A 344 16.56 12.28 0.75
N ASP A 345 15.38 11.84 1.21
CA ASP A 345 15.19 11.05 2.42
C ASP A 345 15.93 9.71 2.35
N ARG A 346 15.71 8.94 1.26
CA ARG A 346 16.35 7.62 1.09
C ARG A 346 17.85 7.69 0.81
N THR A 347 18.35 8.80 0.29
CA THR A 347 19.80 9.02 0.15
C THR A 347 20.45 9.55 1.44
N GLY A 348 19.66 9.88 2.47
CA GLY A 348 20.13 10.39 3.76
C GLY A 348 20.55 11.86 3.70
N LEU A 349 20.11 12.61 2.69
CA LEU A 349 20.43 14.02 2.53
C LEU A 349 19.60 14.91 3.48
N THR A 350 18.29 14.67 3.55
CA THR A 350 17.34 15.44 4.37
C THR A 350 16.14 14.58 4.73
N THR A 351 15.49 14.82 5.87
CA THR A 351 14.19 14.19 6.15
C THR A 351 13.12 14.67 5.18
N ASN A 352 12.15 13.81 4.83
CA ASN A 352 11.05 14.19 3.94
C ASN A 352 10.20 15.33 4.56
N PRO A 353 10.21 16.55 3.97
CA PRO A 353 9.46 17.69 4.52
C PRO A 353 7.94 17.57 4.34
N LEU A 354 7.46 16.66 3.49
CA LEU A 354 6.05 16.47 3.17
C LEU A 354 5.40 15.30 3.93
N ALA A 355 6.15 14.60 4.78
CA ALA A 355 5.69 13.39 5.46
C ALA A 355 4.37 13.57 6.22
N GLY A 356 4.19 14.71 6.92
CA GLY A 356 2.95 14.98 7.66
C GLY A 356 1.75 15.33 6.79
N VAL A 357 1.96 15.88 5.59
CA VAL A 357 0.88 16.14 4.63
C VAL A 357 0.46 14.83 3.96
N GLU A 358 1.44 14.00 3.61
CA GLU A 358 1.22 12.67 3.02
C GLU A 358 0.34 11.81 3.94
N SER A 359 0.66 11.72 5.23
CA SER A 359 -0.12 10.93 6.19
C SER A 359 -1.58 11.38 6.30
N ILE A 360 -1.84 12.70 6.32
CA ILE A 360 -3.21 13.25 6.37
C ILE A 360 -3.99 12.88 5.10
N VAL A 361 -3.36 12.94 3.93
CA VAL A 361 -4.00 12.64 2.65
C VAL A 361 -4.34 11.15 2.54
N ILE A 362 -3.43 10.28 2.97
CA ILE A 362 -3.60 8.83 2.94
C ILE A 362 -4.66 8.37 3.92
N ALA A 363 -4.74 8.98 5.11
CA ALA A 363 -5.72 8.64 6.13
C ALA A 363 -7.18 8.85 5.68
N GLN A 364 -7.42 9.58 4.59
CA GLN A 364 -8.77 9.87 4.09
C GLN A 364 -8.91 9.67 2.57
N PRO A 365 -8.66 8.46 2.04
CA PRO A 365 -8.52 8.24 0.60
C PRO A 365 -9.81 8.54 -0.17
N TRP A 366 -10.98 8.21 0.42
CA TRP A 366 -12.28 8.46 -0.19
C TRP A 366 -12.65 9.94 -0.23
N THR A 367 -12.19 10.74 0.73
CA THR A 367 -12.40 12.19 0.71
C THR A 367 -11.62 12.84 -0.42
N VAL A 368 -10.41 12.36 -0.69
CA VAL A 368 -9.56 12.79 -1.80
C VAL A 368 -10.22 12.47 -3.14
N VAL A 369 -10.72 11.24 -3.31
CA VAL A 369 -11.49 10.83 -4.49
C VAL A 369 -12.72 11.74 -4.69
N GLY A 370 -13.50 11.96 -3.64
CA GLY A 370 -14.68 12.84 -3.67
C GLY A 370 -14.34 14.30 -4.01
N ALA A 371 -13.23 14.81 -3.47
CA ALA A 371 -12.72 16.15 -3.78
C ALA A 371 -12.30 16.28 -5.25
N ILE A 372 -11.57 15.29 -5.78
CA ILE A 372 -11.18 15.24 -7.20
C ILE A 372 -12.42 15.22 -8.11
N ALA A 373 -13.42 14.40 -7.78
CA ALA A 373 -14.66 14.32 -8.57
C ALA A 373 -15.46 15.62 -8.54
N THR A 374 -15.57 16.25 -7.37
CA THR A 374 -16.26 17.54 -7.21
C THR A 374 -15.53 18.65 -7.96
N PHE A 375 -14.21 18.69 -7.85
CA PHE A 375 -13.36 19.61 -8.60
C PHE A 375 -13.51 19.40 -10.12
N ALA A 376 -13.63 18.16 -10.58
CA ALA A 376 -13.87 17.84 -11.99
C ALA A 376 -15.19 18.43 -12.50
N GLY A 377 -16.27 18.25 -11.72
CA GLY A 377 -17.59 18.78 -12.03
C GLY A 377 -17.60 20.31 -12.09
N LEU A 378 -16.98 20.96 -11.10
CA LEU A 378 -16.84 22.43 -11.06
C LEU A 378 -16.04 22.97 -12.24
N MET A 379 -14.88 22.37 -12.54
CA MET A 379 -14.07 22.77 -13.69
C MET A 379 -14.83 22.62 -15.00
N TRP A 380 -15.51 21.49 -15.19
CA TRP A 380 -16.28 21.24 -16.40
C TRP A 380 -17.42 22.26 -16.57
N LEU A 381 -18.11 22.64 -15.49
CA LEU A 381 -19.12 23.70 -15.50
C LEU A 381 -18.54 25.05 -15.88
N VAL A 382 -17.37 25.41 -15.33
CA VAL A 382 -16.68 26.67 -15.63
C VAL A 382 -16.25 26.74 -17.09
N ASP A 383 -15.58 25.69 -17.59
CA ASP A 383 -15.11 25.65 -18.99
C ASP A 383 -16.31 25.72 -19.97
N ARG A 384 -17.43 25.03 -19.69
CA ARG A 384 -18.66 25.14 -20.50
C ARG A 384 -19.25 26.55 -20.50
N ARG A 385 -19.27 27.24 -19.34
CA ARG A 385 -19.78 28.61 -19.24
C ARG A 385 -18.90 29.58 -20.03
N LEU A 386 -17.58 29.43 -19.95
CA LEU A 386 -16.63 30.26 -20.70
C LEU A 386 -16.77 30.06 -22.22
N ASP A 387 -16.95 28.82 -22.68
CA ASP A 387 -17.19 28.53 -24.10
C ASP A 387 -18.50 29.14 -24.61
N GLY A 388 -19.55 29.14 -23.78
CA GLY A 388 -20.84 29.78 -24.08
C GLY A 388 -20.79 31.31 -24.12
N LEU A 389 -19.88 31.93 -23.37
CA LEU A 389 -19.66 33.38 -23.40
C LEU A 389 -18.78 33.84 -24.57
N MET A 390 -17.85 32.98 -25.03
CA MET A 390 -16.91 33.27 -26.12
C MET A 390 -17.42 32.89 -27.51
N THR A 391 -18.57 32.21 -27.63
CA THR A 391 -19.20 31.99 -28.94
C THR A 391 -19.98 33.23 -29.36
N PRO A 392 -19.55 33.98 -30.41
CA PRO A 392 -20.29 35.15 -30.85
C PRO A 392 -21.68 34.71 -31.30
N ARG A 393 -22.69 35.30 -30.67
CA ARG A 393 -24.11 35.13 -31.00
C ARG A 393 -24.29 35.45 -32.49
N LYS A 394 -24.32 34.43 -33.35
CA LYS A 394 -24.55 34.62 -34.79
C LYS A 394 -25.79 35.49 -34.96
N VAL A 395 -25.56 36.63 -35.59
CA VAL A 395 -26.53 37.66 -35.97
C VAL A 395 -27.72 36.98 -36.66
N ARG A 396 -28.86 36.90 -35.97
CA ARG A 396 -30.18 36.79 -36.62
C ARG A 396 -30.60 38.20 -36.98
N GLN A 397 -30.10 38.73 -38.09
CA GLN A 397 -30.62 39.93 -38.70
C GLN A 397 -30.17 39.93 -40.16
N PHE A 398 -31.11 40.21 -41.07
CA PHE A 398 -30.97 40.29 -42.53
C PHE A 398 -31.20 39.00 -43.35
N GLU A 399 -32.34 38.34 -43.14
CA GLU A 399 -33.09 37.69 -44.24
C GLU A 399 -34.58 38.01 -44.09
N SER A 400 -34.91 39.30 -44.22
CA SER A 400 -36.27 39.78 -44.51
C SER A 400 -36.15 41.08 -45.30
N GLY A 401 -35.59 40.97 -46.50
CA GLY A 401 -35.64 42.03 -47.50
C GLY A 401 -36.79 41.74 -48.44
N ASP A 402 -37.98 42.22 -48.08
CA ASP A 402 -39.07 42.42 -49.03
C ASP A 402 -38.56 43.36 -50.14
N LEU A 403 -38.65 42.91 -51.39
CA LEU A 403 -38.51 43.76 -52.58
C LEU A 403 -39.91 44.20 -53.02
N PRO A 404 -40.27 45.49 -52.98
CA PRO A 404 -41.39 46.00 -53.75
C PRO A 404 -40.90 46.52 -55.12
N MET A 405 -41.55 46.07 -56.20
CA MET A 405 -41.69 46.82 -57.45
C MET A 405 -43.08 47.42 -57.50
#